data_AF-A0A6L3AN60-F1
#
_entry.id   AF-A0A6L3AN60-F1
#
_cell.length_a   1.000
_cell.length_b   1.000
_cell.length_c   1.000
_cell.angle_alpha   90.00
_cell.angle_beta   90.00
_cell.angle_gamma   90.00
#
_symmetry.space_group_name_H-M   'P 1'
#
loop_
_entity.id
_entity.type
_entity.pdbx_description
1 polymer ?
#
loop_
_entity_poly.entity_id
_entity_poly.type
_entity_poly.pdbx_seq_one_letter_code
_entity_poly.pdbx_strand_id
1 'polypeptide(L)'
;MLLSFTTTIRHLCTGLKWFRIPDTVIELLSFMYRYIFLFLDEVATIWIAQKSRLGHASWKKTIQSFGILGGMLIIRAFERSERTYEAMQVRGYKGDGILMVNLSPWRKREYLFTTGILFLAPFLVYAGTIPVW
;
A
#
# COMPACT_ATOMS: atom_id res chain seq x y z
N MET A 1 0.97 -3.90 15.39
CA MET A 1 -0.10 -2.88 15.49
C MET A 1 0.44 -1.45 15.54
N LEU A 2 1.49 -1.14 16.32
CA LEU A 2 2.01 0.23 16.48
C LEU A 2 2.52 0.89 15.17
N LEU A 3 3.13 0.12 14.27
CA LEU A 3 3.66 0.64 12.99
C LEU A 3 2.55 1.10 12.02
N SER A 4 1.45 0.34 11.92
CA SER A 4 0.33 0.66 11.01
C SER A 4 -0.36 1.98 11.36
N PHE A 5 -0.41 2.33 12.65
CA PHE A 5 -1.06 3.57 13.11
C PHE A 5 -0.15 4.79 13.06
N THR A 6 1.17 4.61 13.05
CA THR A 6 2.14 5.71 13.19
C THR A 6 2.87 6.03 11.88
N THR A 7 2.96 5.09 10.95
CA THR A 7 3.75 5.24 9.71
C THR A 7 2.82 5.44 8.52
N THR A 8 2.92 6.61 7.87
CA THR A 8 2.20 6.84 6.61
C THR A 8 2.81 6.01 5.48
N ILE A 9 2.01 5.63 4.48
CA ILE A 9 2.49 4.87 3.31
C ILE A 9 3.68 5.55 2.61
N ARG A 10 3.73 6.89 2.66
CA ARG A 10 4.85 7.69 2.12
C ARG A 10 6.15 7.38 2.85
N HIS A 11 6.13 7.35 4.19
CA HIS A 11 7.31 6.99 4.98
C HIS A 11 7.73 5.54 4.75
N LEU A 12 6.77 4.63 4.55
CA LEU A 12 7.08 3.25 4.18
C LEU A 12 7.79 3.17 2.82
N CYS A 13 7.29 3.87 1.80
CA CYS A 13 7.93 3.94 0.48
C CYS A 13 9.36 4.53 0.54
N THR A 14 9.58 5.55 1.37
CA THR A 14 10.93 6.11 1.62
C THR A 14 11.84 5.09 2.29
N GLY A 15 11.33 4.30 3.24
CA GLY A 15 12.05 3.18 3.83
C GLY A 15 12.42 2.09 2.81
N LEU A 16 11.50 1.72 1.92
CA LEU A 16 11.77 0.78 0.82
C LEU A 16 12.88 1.28 -0.11
N LYS A 17 12.91 2.59 -0.39
CA LYS A 17 14.00 3.21 -1.16
C LYS A 17 15.35 3.11 -0.44
N TRP A 18 15.37 3.25 0.88
CA TRP A 18 16.57 3.05 1.69
C TRP A 18 17.09 1.59 1.62
N PHE A 19 16.18 0.62 1.51
CA PHE A 19 16.52 -0.79 1.26
C PHE A 19 16.96 -1.11 -0.18
N ARG A 20 17.21 -0.10 -1.03
CA ARG A 20 17.66 -0.23 -2.43
C ARG A 20 16.70 -1.01 -3.34
N ILE A 21 15.40 -0.98 -3.05
CA ILE A 21 14.39 -1.50 -3.96
C ILE A 21 14.33 -0.58 -5.21
N PRO A 22 14.20 -1.12 -6.44
CA PRO A 22 14.09 -0.32 -7.66
C PRO A 22 12.89 0.64 -7.60
N ASP A 23 13.08 1.88 -8.10
CA ASP A 23 12.06 2.93 -8.05
C ASP A 23 10.75 2.50 -8.75
N THR A 24 10.83 1.67 -9.80
CA THR A 24 9.66 1.09 -10.50
C THR A 24 8.73 0.30 -9.56
N VAL A 25 9.29 -0.46 -8.61
CA VAL A 25 8.50 -1.26 -7.66
C VAL A 25 7.82 -0.36 -6.64
N ILE A 26 8.51 0.68 -6.19
CA ILE A 26 7.97 1.66 -5.23
C ILE A 26 6.82 2.45 -5.86
N GLU A 27 6.98 2.82 -7.13
CA GLU A 27 5.95 3.50 -7.91
C GLU A 27 4.71 2.60 -8.10
N LEU A 28 4.91 1.34 -8.47
CA LEU A 28 3.82 0.36 -8.57
C LEU A 28 3.06 0.22 -7.24
N LEU A 29 3.79 0.12 -6.12
CA LEU A 29 3.19 0.04 -4.78
C LEU A 29 2.34 1.27 -4.47
N SER A 30 2.79 2.47 -4.85
CA SER A 30 2.06 3.71 -4.65
C SER A 30 0.75 3.74 -5.45
N PHE A 31 0.78 3.30 -6.72
CA PHE A 31 -0.43 3.17 -7.52
C PHE A 31 -1.38 2.13 -6.96
N MET A 32 -0.88 0.97 -6.55
CA MET A 32 -1.69 -0.07 -5.89
C MET A 32 -2.40 0.51 -4.66
N TYR A 33 -1.69 1.21 -3.77
CA TYR A 33 -2.29 1.81 -2.58
C TYR A 33 -3.39 2.82 -2.93
N ARG A 34 -3.14 3.69 -3.93
CA ARG A 34 -4.14 4.66 -4.39
C ARG A 34 -5.38 3.97 -4.98
N TYR A 35 -5.19 2.88 -5.71
CA TYR A 35 -6.28 2.16 -6.35
C TYR A 35 -7.08 1.25 -5.41
N ILE A 36 -6.54 0.85 -4.26
CA ILE A 36 -7.30 0.09 -3.26
C ILE A 36 -8.59 0.84 -2.89
N PHE A 37 -8.49 2.12 -2.53
CA PHE A 37 -9.67 2.90 -2.15
C PHE A 37 -10.63 3.11 -3.31
N LEU A 38 -10.10 3.38 -4.51
CA LEU A 38 -10.91 3.51 -5.72
C LEU A 38 -11.70 2.23 -6.03
N PHE A 39 -11.06 1.07 -5.92
CA PHE A 39 -11.72 -0.21 -6.17
C PHE A 39 -12.68 -0.59 -5.05
N LEU A 40 -12.42 -0.22 -3.80
CA LEU A 40 -13.37 -0.42 -2.71
C LEU A 40 -14.68 0.35 -2.95
N ASP A 41 -14.60 1.59 -3.42
CA ASP A 41 -15.79 2.38 -3.77
C ASP A 41 -16.55 1.77 -4.96
N GLU A 42 -15.83 1.26 -5.95
CA GLU A 42 -16.40 0.57 -7.10
C GLU A 42 -17.11 -0.73 -6.68
N VAL A 43 -16.47 -1.54 -5.83
CA VAL A 43 -17.07 -2.74 -5.23
C VAL A 43 -18.33 -2.38 -4.46
N ALA A 44 -18.30 -1.33 -3.64
CA ALA A 44 -19.47 -0.90 -2.88
C ALA A 44 -20.63 -0.51 -3.81
N THR A 45 -20.33 0.22 -4.88
CA THR A 45 -21.33 0.64 -5.88
C THR A 45 -21.97 -0.56 -6.58
N ILE A 46 -21.15 -1.49 -7.07
CA ILE A 46 -21.62 -2.73 -7.71
C ILE A 46 -22.44 -3.56 -6.73
N TRP A 47 -21.98 -3.69 -5.49
CA TRP A 47 -22.65 -4.48 -4.47
C TRP A 47 -24.03 -3.93 -4.12
N ILE A 48 -24.17 -2.61 -4.00
CA ILE A 48 -25.48 -1.95 -3.79
C ILE A 48 -26.42 -2.23 -4.97
N ALA A 49 -25.92 -2.14 -6.21
CA ALA A 49 -26.71 -2.45 -7.42
C ALA A 49 -27.12 -3.93 -7.51
N GLN A 50 -26.28 -4.86 -7.05
CA GLN A 50 -26.61 -6.27 -6.97
C GLN A 50 -27.65 -6.54 -5.87
N LYS A 51 -27.50 -5.89 -4.71
CA LYS A 51 -28.44 -6.00 -3.59
C LYS A 51 -29.84 -5.50 -3.96
N SER A 52 -29.96 -4.39 -4.69
CA SER A 52 -31.26 -3.87 -5.15
C SER A 52 -31.98 -4.80 -6.13
N ARG A 53 -31.24 -5.66 -6.85
CA ARG A 53 -31.78 -6.68 -7.77
C ARG A 53 -31.98 -8.06 -7.11
N LEU A 54 -31.94 -8.15 -5.78
CA LEU A 54 -31.98 -9.42 -5.04
C LEU A 54 -30.86 -10.42 -5.46
N GLY A 55 -29.70 -9.92 -5.88
CA GLY A 55 -28.56 -10.73 -6.33
C GLY A 55 -27.95 -11.62 -5.24
N HIS A 56 -28.20 -11.32 -3.96
CA HIS A 56 -27.69 -12.10 -2.82
C HIS A 56 -28.77 -12.88 -2.06
N ALA A 57 -29.96 -13.07 -2.66
CA ALA A 57 -31.10 -13.69 -1.99
C ALA A 57 -30.97 -15.21 -1.79
N SER A 58 -30.10 -15.89 -2.53
CA SER A 58 -29.85 -17.33 -2.38
C SER A 58 -28.38 -17.65 -2.58
N TRP A 59 -27.89 -18.75 -1.99
CA TRP A 59 -26.49 -19.15 -2.10
C TRP A 59 -25.98 -19.22 -3.56
N LYS A 60 -26.79 -19.82 -4.45
CA LYS A 60 -26.49 -19.87 -5.90
C LYS A 60 -26.36 -18.48 -6.53
N LYS A 61 -27.30 -17.57 -6.23
CA LYS A 61 -27.28 -16.19 -6.75
C LYS A 61 -26.13 -15.38 -6.16
N THR A 62 -25.76 -15.63 -4.90
CA THR A 62 -24.62 -14.98 -4.25
C THR A 62 -23.30 -15.34 -4.93
N ILE A 63 -23.06 -16.62 -5.23
CA ILE A 63 -21.87 -17.05 -5.98
C ILE A 63 -21.86 -16.40 -7.38
N GLN A 64 -22.98 -16.40 -8.08
CA GLN A 64 -23.09 -15.80 -9.40
C GLN A 64 -22.81 -14.30 -9.37
N SER A 65 -23.42 -13.57 -8.42
CA SER A 65 -23.23 -12.14 -8.24
C SER A 65 -21.78 -11.81 -7.86
N PHE A 66 -21.14 -12.62 -7.04
CA PHE A 66 -19.73 -12.43 -6.71
C PHE A 66 -18.83 -12.61 -7.94
N GLY A 67 -19.09 -13.61 -8.78
CA GLY A 67 -18.39 -13.80 -10.06
C GLY A 67 -18.57 -12.61 -11.00
N ILE A 68 -19.80 -12.09 -11.12
CA ILE A 68 -20.09 -10.90 -11.92
C ILE A 68 -19.34 -9.67 -11.38
N LEU A 69 -19.34 -9.48 -10.05
CA LEU A 69 -18.63 -8.37 -9.41
C LEU A 69 -17.13 -8.44 -9.69
N GLY A 70 -16.51 -9.61 -9.48
CA GLY A 70 -15.08 -9.82 -9.75
C GLY A 70 -14.74 -9.59 -11.22
N GLY A 71 -15.54 -10.14 -12.13
CA GLY A 71 -15.36 -9.95 -13.57
C GLY A 71 -15.42 -8.47 -13.99
N MET A 72 -16.43 -7.73 -13.52
CA MET A 72 -16.54 -6.30 -13.78
C MET A 72 -15.37 -5.51 -13.19
N LEU A 73 -14.91 -5.87 -11.99
CA LEU A 73 -13.78 -5.21 -11.35
C LEU A 73 -12.49 -5.38 -12.18
N ILE A 74 -12.23 -6.57 -12.69
CA ILE A 74 -11.05 -6.86 -13.54
C ILE A 74 -11.09 -6.03 -14.82
N ILE A 75 -12.23 -6.01 -15.53
CA ILE A 75 -12.38 -5.24 -16.76
C ILE A 75 -12.12 -3.75 -16.49
N ARG A 76 -12.76 -3.20 -15.45
CA ARG A 76 -12.56 -1.79 -15.06
C ARG A 76 -11.13 -1.49 -14.62
N ALA A 77 -10.45 -2.43 -13.98
CA ALA A 77 -9.05 -2.29 -13.59
C ALA A 77 -8.13 -2.20 -14.81
N PHE A 78 -8.34 -3.03 -15.84
CA PHE A 78 -7.61 -2.96 -17.11
C PHE A 78 -7.87 -1.64 -17.86
N GLU A 79 -9.13 -1.22 -18.00
CA GLU A 79 -9.44 0.07 -18.62
C GLU A 79 -8.85 1.26 -17.83
N ARG A 80 -8.72 1.12 -16.51
CA ARG A 80 -8.12 2.16 -15.67
C ARG A 80 -6.60 2.19 -15.83
N SER A 81 -5.94 1.04 -15.95
CA SER A 81 -4.49 0.99 -16.13
C SER A 81 -4.09 1.61 -17.46
N GLU A 82 -4.82 1.29 -18.54
CA GLU A 82 -4.60 1.85 -19.88
C GLU A 82 -4.78 3.38 -19.88
N ARG A 83 -5.92 3.89 -19.39
CA ARG A 83 -6.16 5.34 -19.28
C ARG A 83 -5.11 6.06 -18.44
N THR A 84 -4.63 5.42 -17.38
CA THR A 84 -3.59 5.99 -16.53
C THR A 84 -2.26 6.03 -17.27
N TYR A 85 -1.90 4.95 -17.95
CA TYR A 85 -0.69 4.87 -18.74
C TYR A 85 -0.67 5.89 -19.89
N GLU A 86 -1.79 6.05 -20.62
CA GLU A 86 -1.93 7.10 -21.63
C GLU A 86 -1.74 8.50 -21.04
N ALA A 87 -2.37 8.79 -19.90
CA ALA A 87 -2.21 10.07 -19.22
C ALA A 87 -0.76 10.32 -18.77
N MET A 88 -0.02 9.26 -18.42
CA MET A 88 1.39 9.34 -18.08
C MET A 88 2.24 9.63 -19.32
N GLN A 89 1.97 8.96 -20.44
CA GLN A 89 2.66 9.20 -21.71
C GLN A 89 2.52 10.66 -22.16
N VAL A 90 1.30 11.23 -22.10
CA VAL A 90 1.06 12.65 -22.46
C VAL A 90 1.82 13.62 -21.56
N ARG A 91 2.07 13.25 -20.30
CA ARG A 91 2.87 14.04 -19.34
C ARG A 91 4.38 13.84 -19.50
N GLY A 92 4.82 13.10 -20.53
CA GLY A 92 6.23 12.87 -20.82
C GLY A 92 6.84 11.71 -20.04
N TYR A 93 6.05 10.72 -19.63
CA TYR A 93 6.58 9.51 -19.00
C TYR A 93 7.47 8.73 -19.98
N LYS A 94 8.74 8.50 -19.58
CA LYS A 94 9.77 7.81 -20.39
C LYS A 94 10.15 6.42 -19.85
N GLY A 95 9.34 5.87 -18.93
CA GLY A 95 9.61 4.57 -18.29
C GLY A 95 10.31 4.67 -16.94
N ASP A 96 10.84 5.84 -16.56
CA ASP A 96 11.52 6.04 -15.28
C ASP A 96 10.84 7.11 -14.42
N GLY A 97 10.41 6.66 -13.23
CA GLY A 97 10.20 7.45 -12.01
C GLY A 97 9.26 8.65 -12.10
N ILE A 98 7.94 8.41 -12.15
CA ILE A 98 6.94 9.50 -11.98
C ILE A 98 6.95 10.01 -10.54
N LEU A 99 7.25 9.13 -9.59
CA LEU A 99 7.34 9.45 -8.18
C LEU A 99 8.80 9.72 -7.80
N MET A 100 9.18 10.99 -7.80
CA MET A 100 10.35 11.44 -7.04
C MET A 100 10.06 11.24 -5.54
N VAL A 101 10.27 10.02 -5.05
CA VAL A 101 10.35 9.75 -3.60
C VAL A 101 11.62 10.43 -3.12
N ASN A 102 11.46 11.68 -2.70
CA ASN A 102 12.53 12.45 -2.12
C ASN A 102 12.92 11.78 -0.79
N LEU A 103 14.17 11.40 -0.65
CA LEU A 103 14.70 10.86 0.60
C LEU A 103 14.65 12.01 1.61
N SER A 104 13.63 12.01 2.47
CA SER A 104 13.58 12.99 3.56
C SER A 104 14.86 12.84 4.39
N PRO A 105 15.59 13.94 4.65
CA PRO A 105 16.68 13.89 5.62
C PRO A 105 16.11 13.43 6.97
N TRP A 106 16.87 12.59 7.67
CA TRP A 106 16.49 12.00 8.95
C TRP A 106 16.07 13.09 9.93
N ARG A 107 14.90 12.91 10.53
CA ARG A 107 14.36 13.91 11.46
C ARG A 107 15.20 13.89 12.74
N LYS A 108 15.46 15.04 13.37
CA LYS A 108 16.27 15.12 14.62
C LYS A 108 15.82 14.15 15.73
N ARG A 109 14.52 13.82 15.75
CA ARG A 109 13.93 12.85 16.67
C ARG A 109 14.31 11.40 16.36
N GLU A 110 14.50 11.06 15.09
CA GLU A 110 14.94 9.73 14.64
C GLU A 110 16.39 9.49 15.07
N TYR A 111 17.26 10.50 14.98
CA TYR A 111 18.62 10.42 15.55
C TYR A 111 18.60 10.10 17.04
N LEU A 112 17.79 10.82 17.83
CA LEU A 112 17.63 10.59 19.27
C LEU A 112 17.14 9.18 19.62
N PHE A 113 16.18 8.66 18.85
CA PHE A 113 15.68 7.29 19.05
C PHE A 113 16.70 6.23 18.62
N THR A 114 17.40 6.42 17.50
CA THR A 114 18.42 5.48 17.03
C THR A 114 19.60 5.43 17.97
N THR A 115 20.09 6.58 18.45
CA THR A 115 21.12 6.62 19.49
C THR A 115 20.62 5.97 20.77
N GLY A 116 19.38 6.28 21.20
CA GLY A 116 18.77 5.67 22.38
C GLY A 116 18.73 4.14 22.29
N ILE A 117 18.21 3.58 21.19
CA ILE A 117 18.15 2.13 20.96
C ILE A 117 19.54 1.49 20.93
N LEU A 118 20.51 2.14 20.27
CA LEU A 118 21.88 1.64 20.18
C LEU A 118 22.55 1.51 21.55
N PHE A 119 22.25 2.39 22.50
CA PHE A 119 22.77 2.32 23.88
C PHE A 119 21.93 1.40 24.78
N LEU A 120 20.60 1.41 24.62
CA LEU A 120 19.67 0.72 25.51
C LEU A 120 19.59 -0.79 25.23
N ALA A 121 19.72 -1.21 23.95
CA ALA A 121 19.77 -2.62 23.58
C ALA A 121 20.97 -3.38 24.20
N PRO A 122 22.23 -2.93 24.08
CA PRO A 122 23.35 -3.57 24.76
C PRO A 122 23.30 -3.39 26.28
N PHE A 123 22.78 -2.28 26.80
CA PHE A 123 22.55 -2.11 28.24
C PHE A 123 21.54 -3.13 28.80
N LEU A 124 20.46 -3.43 28.07
CA LEU A 124 19.49 -4.48 28.45
C LEU A 124 20.07 -5.88 28.31
N VAL A 125 20.89 -6.14 27.29
CA VAL A 125 21.58 -7.43 27.14
C VAL A 125 22.58 -7.62 28.28
N TYR A 126 23.28 -6.57 28.69
CA TYR A 126 24.25 -6.58 29.80
C TYR A 126 23.58 -6.62 31.19
N ALA A 127 22.43 -5.96 31.36
CA ALA A 127 21.62 -6.05 32.57
C ALA A 127 20.85 -7.38 32.66
N GLY A 128 20.55 -8.00 31.52
CA GLY A 128 19.90 -9.31 31.38
C GLY A 128 20.85 -10.51 31.53
N THR A 129 22.16 -10.28 31.62
CA THR A 129 23.15 -11.29 32.05
C THR A 129 23.25 -11.42 33.58
N ILE A 130 22.12 -11.32 34.27
CA ILE A 130 21.91 -11.88 35.62
C ILE A 130 21.29 -13.26 35.41
N PRO A 131 21.88 -14.31 35.99
CA PRO A 131 22.06 -15.60 35.34
C PRO A 131 20.74 -16.33 35.09
N VAL A 132 20.64 -16.86 33.88
CA VAL A 132 19.76 -17.98 33.52
C VAL A 132 20.33 -19.23 34.19
N TRP A 133 19.88 -19.51 35.41
CA TRP A 133 19.88 -20.84 36.04
C TRP A 133 18.52 -21.04 36.72
#